data_AF-A0A936Z4V7-F1
#
_entry.id   AF-A0A936Z4V7-F1
#
_cell.length_a   1.000
_cell.length_b   1.000
_cell.length_c   1.000
_cell.angle_alpha   90.00
_cell.angle_beta   90.00
_cell.angle_gamma   90.00
#
_symmetry.space_group_name_H-M   'P 1'
#
loop_
_entity.id
_entity.type
_entity.pdbx_description
1 polymer ?
#
loop_
_entity_poly.entity_id
_entity_poly.type
_entity_poly.pdbx_seq_one_letter_code
_entity_poly.pdbx_strand_id
1 'polypeptide(L)' 'MWEQSKYFDDFENAANYVNGRFDPKAAQALRASQQKKLEEQARVHREVRTIAQQHRPQSARKA' A
#
# COMPACT_ATOMS: atom_id res chain seq x y z
N MET A 1 30.03 12.25 18.36
CA MET A 1 29.71 13.07 17.18
C MET A 1 29.07 12.21 16.08
N TRP A 2 27.86 11.67 16.28
CA TRP A 2 27.21 10.78 15.29
C TRP A 2 25.70 11.06 15.13
N GLU A 3 25.28 12.30 15.34
CA GLU A 3 23.87 12.69 15.22
C GLU A 3 23.57 13.55 13.99
N GLN A 4 24.55 13.73 13.11
CA GLN A 4 24.35 14.42 11.82
C GLN A 4 24.18 13.46 10.62
N SER A 5 24.50 12.17 10.79
CA SER A 5 24.49 11.22 9.66
C SER A 5 23.08 10.85 9.19
N LYS A 6 22.09 10.85 10.07
CA LYS A 6 20.72 10.44 9.72
C LYS A 6 19.97 11.45 8.86
N TYR A 7 20.34 12.74 8.95
CA TYR A 7 19.75 13.78 8.11
C TYR A 7 20.35 13.78 6.71
N PHE A 8 21.64 13.45 6.56
CA PHE A 8 22.31 13.41 5.26
C PHE A 8 21.85 12.24 4.37
N ASP A 9 21.62 11.06 4.96
CA ASP A 9 21.15 9.88 4.22
C ASP A 9 19.76 10.09 3.57
N ASP A 10 18.90 10.88 4.23
CA ASP A 10 17.57 11.18 3.70
C ASP A 10 17.62 12.17 2.51
N PHE A 11 18.66 13.01 2.36
CA PHE A 11 18.75 13.95 1.23
C PHE A 11 19.02 13.25 -0.11
N GLU A 12 19.72 12.12 -0.12
CA GLU A 12 20.09 11.41 -1.35
C GLU A 12 19.18 10.24 -1.70
N ASN A 13 18.16 9.95 -0.89
CA ASN A 13 17.23 8.88 -1.18
C ASN A 13 16.30 9.27 -2.35
N ALA A 14 16.47 8.62 -3.51
CA ALA A 14 15.63 8.82 -4.68
C ALA A 14 14.12 8.68 -4.39
N ALA A 15 13.75 7.90 -3.37
CA ALA A 15 12.36 7.74 -2.93
C ALA A 15 11.77 8.99 -2.27
N ASN A 16 12.58 10.00 -1.91
CA ASN A 16 12.13 11.26 -1.31
C ASN A 16 11.77 12.33 -2.35
N TYR A 17 11.84 12.00 -3.65
CA TYR A 17 11.44 12.91 -4.71
C TYR A 17 10.01 12.59 -5.16
N VAL A 18 9.13 13.60 -5.13
CA VAL A 18 7.77 13.52 -5.66
C VAL A 18 7.65 14.51 -6.81
N ASN A 19 7.29 14.02 -8.01
CA ASN A 19 7.21 14.83 -9.23
C ASN A 19 8.51 15.62 -9.54
N GLY A 20 9.67 15.01 -9.28
CA GLY A 20 10.99 15.61 -9.53
C GLY A 20 11.40 16.67 -8.50
N ARG A 21 10.65 16.85 -7.41
CA ARG A 21 11.00 17.76 -6.31
C ARG A 21 11.29 16.96 -5.04
N PHE A 22 12.36 17.32 -4.33
CA PHE A 22 12.69 16.73 -3.04
C PHE A 22 11.63 17.12 -2.00
N ASP A 23 10.86 16.13 -1.55
CA ASP A 23 9.90 16.25 -0.45
C ASP A 23 9.79 14.88 0.27
N PRO A 24 10.68 14.62 1.25
CA PRO A 24 10.70 13.36 1.97
C PRO A 24 9.41 13.10 2.75
N LYS A 25 8.73 14.16 3.22
CA LYS A 25 7.48 14.04 3.97
C LYS A 25 6.32 13.67 3.04
N ALA A 26 6.19 14.33 1.90
CA ALA A 26 5.17 13.97 0.91
C ALA A 26 5.41 12.57 0.36
N ALA A 27 6.67 12.19 0.10
CA ALA A 27 7.02 10.84 -0.32
C ALA A 27 6.62 9.77 0.72
N GLN A 28 6.89 10.02 2.00
CA GLN A 28 6.50 9.11 3.09
C GLN A 28 4.98 9.03 3.23
N ALA A 29 4.27 10.17 3.15
CA ALA A 29 2.81 10.20 3.18
C ALA A 29 2.19 9.45 1.99
N LEU A 30 2.77 9.60 0.79
CA LEU A 30 2.34 8.90 -0.41
C LEU A 30 2.52 7.38 -0.25
N ARG A 31 3.68 6.92 0.25
CA ARG A 31 3.93 5.51 0.57
C ARG A 31 2.92 4.96 1.58
N ALA A 32 2.70 5.68 2.69
CA ALA A 32 1.73 5.29 3.71
C ALA A 32 0.31 5.20 3.13
N SER A 33 -0.08 6.14 2.26
CA SER A 33 -1.40 6.12 1.62
C SER A 33 -1.56 4.93 0.67
N GLN A 34 -0.52 4.56 -0.07
CA GLN A 34 -0.54 3.41 -0.97
C GLN A 34 -0.66 2.10 -0.19
N GLN A 35 0.10 1.97 0.90
CA GLN A 35 0.01 0.80 1.76
C GLN A 35 -1.39 0.63 2.34
N LYS A 36 -2.01 1.70 2.84
CA LYS A 36 -3.40 1.67 3.32
C LYS A 36 -4.39 1.25 2.22
N LYS A 37 -4.21 1.74 0.99
CA LYS A 37 -5.04 1.34 -0.15
C LYS A 37 -4.93 -0.15 -0.46
N LEU A 38 -3.71 -0.70 -0.41
CA LEU A 38 -3.48 -2.14 -0.64
C LEU A 38 -4.10 -3.00 0.47
N GLU A 39 -3.98 -2.58 1.73
CA GLU A 39 -4.61 -3.25 2.86
C GLU A 39 -6.14 -3.27 2.73
N GLU A 40 -6.75 -2.12 2.41
CA GLU A 40 -8.20 -2.04 2.21
C GLU A 40 -8.65 -2.86 0.99
N GLN A 41 -7.89 -2.83 -0.11
CA GLN A 41 -8.19 -3.65 -1.29
C GLN A 41 -8.13 -5.15 -0.96
N ALA A 42 -7.15 -5.59 -0.17
CA ALA A 42 -7.06 -6.97 0.28
C ALA A 42 -8.24 -7.38 1.16
N ARG A 43 -8.71 -6.47 2.03
CA ARG A 43 -9.91 -6.69 2.84
C ARG A 43 -11.16 -6.83 1.97
N VAL A 44 -11.39 -5.89 1.05
CA VAL A 44 -12.52 -5.94 0.12
C VAL A 44 -12.50 -7.22 -0.72
N HIS A 45 -11.34 -7.64 -1.23
CA HIS A 45 -11.21 -8.90 -1.98
C HIS A 45 -11.61 -10.13 -1.15
N ARG A 46 -11.27 -10.16 0.15
CA ARG A 46 -11.71 -11.24 1.05
C ARG A 46 -13.22 -11.23 1.25
N GLU A 47 -13.81 -10.05 1.47
CA GLU A 47 -15.26 -9.90 1.62
C GLU A 47 -16.00 -10.36 0.36
N VAL A 48 -15.57 -9.91 -0.82
CA VAL A 48 -16.12 -10.33 -2.12
C VAL A 48 -16.03 -11.84 -2.31
N ARG A 49 -14.89 -12.46 -1.95
CA ARG A 49 -14.72 -13.92 -2.06
C ARG A 49 -15.69 -14.66 -1.14
N THR A 50 -15.88 -14.18 0.10
CA THR A 50 -16.82 -14.77 1.06
C THR A 50 -18.26 -14.69 0.54
N ILE A 51 -18.67 -13.52 0.06
CA ILE A 51 -20.01 -13.31 -0.53
C ILE A 51 -20.19 -14.23 -1.75
N ALA A 52 -19.21 -14.30 -2.64
CA ALA A 52 -19.26 -15.18 -3.81
C ALA A 52 -19.38 -16.67 -3.44
N GLN A 53 -18.77 -17.10 -2.33
CA GLN A 53 -18.91 -18.46 -1.81
C GLN A 53 -20.30 -18.71 -1.22
N GLN A 54 -20.84 -17.77 -0.46
CA GLN A 54 -22.19 -17.86 0.14
C GLN A 54 -23.28 -17.93 -0.92
N HIS A 55 -23.14 -17.14 -1.98
CA HIS A 55 -24.11 -17.06 -3.08
C HIS A 55 -23.78 -18.00 -4.25
N ARG A 56 -22.83 -18.93 -4.08
CA ARG A 56 -22.52 -19.91 -5.12
C ARG A 56 -23.77 -20.78 -5.36
N PRO A 57 -24.39 -20.70 -6.55
CA PRO A 57 -25.59 -21.49 -6.82
C PRO A 57 -25.27 -22.98 -6.76
N GLN A 58 -26.16 -23.75 -6.12
CA GLN A 58 -26.06 -25.22 -5.99
C GLN A 58 -26.00 -25.97 -7.33
N SER A 59 -26.23 -25.31 -8.47
CA SER A 59 -26.16 -25.94 -9.80
C SER A 59 -24.76 -26.44 -10.17
N ALA A 60 -23.70 -25.97 -9.50
CA ALA A 60 -22.34 -26.46 -9.73
C ALA A 60 -21.99 -27.77 -9.00
N ARG A 61 -22.93 -28.39 -8.28
CA ARG A 61 -22.75 -29.67 -7.56
C ARG A 61 -23.36 -30.90 -8.24
N LYS A 62 -23.88 -30.76 -9.45
CA LYS A 62 -24.29 -31.89 -10.31
C LYS A 62 -23.52 -31.83 -11.63
N ALA A 63 -22.32 -32.40 -11.62
CA ALA A 63 -21.62 -32.90 -12.80
C ALA A 63 -20.87 -34.16 -12.35
#